data_AF-A0A7J3U6I1-F1
#
_entry.id   AF-A0A7J3U6I1-F1
#
_cell.length_a   1.000
_cell.length_b   1.000
_cell.length_c   1.000
_cell.angle_alpha   90.00
_cell.angle_beta   90.00
_cell.angle_gamma   90.00
#
_symmetry.space_group_name_H-M   'P 1'
#
loop_
_entity.id
_entity.type
_entity.pdbx_description
1 polymer ?
#
loop_
_entity_poly.entity_id
_entity_poly.type
_entity_poly.pdbx_seq_one_letter_code
_entity_poly.pdbx_strand_id
1 'polypeptide(L)'
;MIEKFLIKDGDIHQVDIFRASDGELEEISREMGLALSLDEMRLIREYFKRRQRNPTDLELQALGQAWSEHCCYKSSKVVLKENIYGIE
;
A
#
# COMPACT_ATOMS: atom_id res chain seq x y z
N MET A 1 -3.52 -13.70 -11.37
CA MET A 1 -2.25 -14.37 -11.01
C MET A 1 -1.18 -13.29 -10.93
N ILE A 2 -0.71 -13.02 -9.72
CA ILE A 2 0.11 -11.84 -9.36
C ILE A 2 1.39 -11.72 -10.20
N GLU A 3 1.91 -12.84 -10.70
CA GLU A 3 3.13 -12.96 -11.49
C GLU A 3 3.18 -12.01 -12.71
N LYS A 4 2.03 -11.69 -13.32
CA LYS A 4 1.97 -10.75 -14.45
C LYS A 4 2.37 -9.31 -14.08
N PHE A 5 2.38 -8.97 -12.78
CA PHE A 5 2.79 -7.67 -12.27
C PHE A 5 4.20 -7.67 -11.70
N LEU A 6 4.84 -8.83 -11.54
CA LEU A 6 6.14 -8.96 -10.91
C LEU A 6 7.25 -8.93 -11.96
N ILE A 7 8.19 -8.00 -11.77
CA ILE A 7 9.39 -7.86 -12.59
C ILE A 7 10.58 -8.21 -11.70
N LYS A 8 11.26 -9.32 -11.99
CA LYS A 8 12.40 -9.77 -11.19
C LYS A 8 13.57 -8.77 -11.26
N ASP A 9 14.10 -8.39 -10.11
CA ASP A 9 15.22 -7.47 -9.93
C ASP A 9 16.16 -8.01 -8.84
N GLY A 10 17.08 -8.90 -9.22
CA GLY A 10 17.92 -9.62 -8.26
C GLY A 10 17.10 -10.56 -7.35
N ASP A 11 17.22 -10.35 -6.04
CA ASP A 11 16.53 -11.11 -4.98
C ASP A 11 15.16 -10.52 -4.60
N ILE A 12 14.78 -9.40 -5.21
CA ILE A 12 13.50 -8.73 -4.99
C ILE A 12 12.70 -8.66 -6.31
N HIS A 13 11.43 -8.29 -6.20
CA HIS A 13 10.58 -8.02 -7.36
C HIS A 13 10.14 -6.56 -7.35
N GLN A 14 10.20 -5.91 -8.51
CA GLN A 14 9.44 -4.70 -8.74
C GLN A 14 7.99 -5.07 -9.06
N VAL A 15 7.04 -4.28 -8.59
CA VAL A 15 5.60 -4.53 -8.80
C VAL A 15 5.03 -3.45 -9.71
N ASP A 16 4.59 -3.82 -10.91
CA ASP A 16 3.97 -2.90 -11.87
C ASP A 16 2.56 -2.50 -11.42
N ILE A 17 2.51 -1.47 -10.59
CA ILE A 17 1.27 -0.83 -10.15
C ILE A 17 0.86 0.34 -11.05
N PHE A 18 1.68 0.74 -12.02
CA PHE A 18 1.38 1.89 -12.89
C PHE A 18 0.34 1.56 -13.93
N ARG A 19 0.43 0.35 -14.50
CA ARG A 19 -0.49 -0.13 -15.55
C ARG A 19 -1.70 -0.87 -15.00
N ALA A 20 -1.69 -1.19 -13.71
CA ALA A 20 -2.80 -1.81 -13.02
C ALA A 20 -4.04 -0.89 -13.03
N SER A 21 -5.16 -1.42 -13.53
CA SER A 21 -6.49 -0.88 -13.27
C SER A 21 -6.84 -0.94 -11.78
N ASP A 22 -7.91 -0.27 -11.36
CA ASP A 22 -8.29 -0.26 -9.94
C ASP A 22 -8.61 -1.67 -9.41
N GLY A 23 -9.32 -2.50 -10.19
CA GLY A 23 -9.56 -3.89 -9.82
C GLY A 23 -8.29 -4.73 -9.75
N GLU A 24 -7.27 -4.39 -10.54
CA GLU A 24 -5.96 -5.03 -10.47
C GLU A 24 -5.14 -4.54 -9.28
N LEU A 25 -5.28 -3.29 -8.85
CA LEU A 25 -4.69 -2.82 -7.59
C LEU A 25 -5.27 -3.55 -6.38
N GLU A 26 -6.57 -3.81 -6.39
CA GLU A 26 -7.23 -4.64 -5.38
C GLU A 26 -6.74 -6.10 -5.43
N GLU A 27 -6.60 -6.67 -6.64
CA GLU A 27 -5.99 -8.00 -6.83
C GLU A 27 -4.58 -8.04 -6.27
N ILE A 28 -3.73 -7.06 -6.59
CA ILE A 28 -2.35 -6.97 -6.08
C ILE A 28 -2.33 -6.95 -4.54
N SER A 29 -3.15 -6.08 -3.93
CA SER A 29 -3.26 -5.99 -2.47
C SER A 29 -3.69 -7.33 -1.83
N ARG A 30 -4.66 -8.01 -2.45
CA ARG A 30 -5.18 -9.29 -1.96
C ARG A 30 -4.16 -10.42 -2.11
N GLU A 31 -3.60 -10.62 -3.30
CA GLU A 31 -2.69 -11.73 -3.59
C GLU A 31 -1.35 -11.59 -2.85
N MET A 32 -0.88 -10.36 -2.60
CA MET A 32 0.32 -10.10 -1.81
C MET A 32 0.06 -9.99 -0.30
N GLY A 33 -1.19 -10.06 0.15
CA GLY A 33 -1.54 -9.97 1.57
C GLY A 33 -1.23 -8.60 2.21
N LEU A 34 -1.32 -7.51 1.45
CA LEU A 34 -0.95 -6.16 1.92
C LEU A 34 -1.99 -5.55 2.87
N ALA A 35 -3.24 -6.00 2.80
CA ALA A 35 -4.37 -5.44 3.54
C ALA A 35 -4.55 -3.92 3.33
N LEU A 36 -4.14 -3.42 2.16
CA LEU A 36 -4.31 -2.03 1.74
C LEU A 36 -5.62 -1.87 0.96
N SER A 37 -6.35 -0.81 1.27
CA SER A 37 -7.54 -0.39 0.51
C SER A 37 -7.18 0.11 -0.88
N LEU A 38 -8.18 0.20 -1.78
CA LEU A 38 -7.99 0.76 -3.12
C LEU A 38 -7.44 2.19 -3.06
N ASP A 39 -7.91 3.03 -2.14
CA ASP A 39 -7.45 4.41 -2.03
C ASP A 39 -5.99 4.50 -1.51
N GLU A 40 -5.59 3.62 -0.59
CA GLU A 40 -4.18 3.51 -0.18
C GLU A 40 -3.31 3.03 -1.34
N MET A 41 -3.75 2.03 -2.12
CA MET A 41 -3.05 1.57 -3.31
C MET A 41 -2.92 2.66 -4.38
N ARG A 42 -3.96 3.48 -4.59
CA ARG A 42 -3.92 4.64 -5.48
C ARG A 42 -2.92 5.69 -4.98
N LEU A 43 -2.92 6.00 -3.69
CA LEU A 43 -1.96 6.93 -3.09
C LEU A 43 -0.51 6.46 -3.28
N ILE A 44 -0.26 5.17 -3.08
CA ILE A 44 1.03 4.52 -3.32
C ILE A 44 1.40 4.63 -4.80
N ARG A 45 0.49 4.31 -5.72
CA ARG A 45 0.70 4.46 -7.17
C ARG A 45 1.09 5.87 -7.54
N GLU A 46 0.38 6.88 -7.04
CA GLU A 46 0.70 8.29 -7.31
C GLU A 46 2.05 8.72 -6.71
N TYR A 47 2.40 8.21 -5.52
CA TYR A 47 3.72 8.45 -4.93
C TYR A 47 4.85 7.89 -5.81
N PHE A 48 4.74 6.62 -6.23
CA PHE A 48 5.76 5.97 -7.04
C PHE A 48 5.83 6.54 -8.47
N LYS A 49 4.70 6.98 -9.05
CA LYS A 49 4.69 7.73 -10.32
C LYS A 49 5.56 8.99 -10.24
N ARG A 50 5.43 9.79 -9.17
CA ARG A 50 6.30 10.97 -8.96
C ARG A 50 7.77 10.60 -8.78
N ARG A 51 8.05 9.40 -8.26
CA ARG A 51 9.39 8.84 -8.12
C ARG A 51 9.94 8.23 -9.39
N GLN A 52 9.14 8.13 -10.46
CA GLN A 52 9.49 7.58 -11.76
C GLN A 52 10.03 6.14 -11.71
N ARG A 53 9.55 5.33 -10.76
CA ARG A 53 9.87 3.91 -10.66
C ARG A 53 8.75 3.12 -10.01
N ASN A 54 8.68 1.82 -10.30
CA ASN A 54 7.81 0.92 -9.55
C ASN A 54 8.30 0.74 -8.10
N PRO A 55 7.39 0.45 -7.15
CA PRO A 55 7.77 -0.05 -5.84
C PRO A 55 8.37 -1.44 -5.95
N THR A 56 9.17 -1.81 -4.95
CA THR A 56 9.53 -3.21 -4.73
C THR A 56 8.44 -3.93 -3.92
N ASP A 57 8.41 -5.24 -4.02
CA ASP A 57 7.61 -6.12 -3.17
C ASP A 57 7.82 -5.82 -1.68
N LEU A 58 9.08 -5.63 -1.27
CA LEU A 58 9.44 -5.28 0.10
C LEU A 58 8.89 -3.91 0.53
N GLU A 59 8.93 -2.90 -0.34
CA GLU A 59 8.36 -1.57 -0.05
C GLU A 59 6.85 -1.64 0.13
N LEU A 60 6.15 -2.41 -0.70
CA LEU A 60 4.70 -2.61 -0.55
C LEU A 60 4.35 -3.34 0.75
N GLN A 61 5.11 -4.39 1.11
CA GLN A 61 4.91 -5.09 2.38
C GLN A 61 5.15 -4.18 3.59
N ALA A 62 6.22 -3.37 3.56
CA ALA A 62 6.51 -2.41 4.61
C ALA A 62 5.38 -1.39 4.79
N LEU A 63 4.81 -0.90 3.68
CA LEU A 63 3.65 0.00 3.71
C LEU A 63 2.40 -0.69 4.27
N GLY A 64 2.11 -1.93 3.83
CA GLY A 64 0.99 -2.73 4.34
C GLY A 64 1.04 -2.90 5.86
N GLN A 65 2.22 -3.17 6.40
CA GLN A 65 2.42 -3.25 7.85
C GLN A 65 2.26 -1.89 8.54
N ALA A 66 2.99 -0.87 8.08
CA ALA A 66 3.03 0.44 8.71
C ALA A 66 1.67 1.14 8.70
N TRP A 67 0.87 0.95 7.64
CA TRP A 67 -0.44 1.59 7.47
C TRP A 67 -1.60 0.67 7.89
N SER A 68 -1.32 -0.47 8.52
CA SER A 68 -2.35 -1.33 9.09
C SER A 68 -3.16 -0.59 10.18
N GLU A 69 -4.39 -1.04 10.43
CA GLU A 69 -5.23 -0.49 11.51
C GLU A 69 -4.51 -0.57 12.86
N HIS A 70 -3.86 -1.70 13.13
CA HIS A 70 -3.14 -1.91 14.39
C HIS A 70 -1.99 -0.92 14.58
N CYS A 71 -1.30 -0.53 13.50
CA CYS A 71 -0.17 0.40 13.59
C CYS A 71 -0.61 1.87 13.59
N CYS A 72 -1.60 2.23 12.76
CA CYS A 72 -1.98 3.61 12.53
C CYS A 72 -3.24 4.07 13.27
N TYR A 73 -3.98 3.14 13.90
CA TYR A 73 -5.23 3.42 14.60
C TYR A 73 -6.22 4.16 13.70
N LYS A 74 -6.35 3.77 12.42
CA LYS A 74 -7.01 4.59 11.39
C LYS A 74 -8.45 4.93 11.76
N SER A 75 -9.18 3.96 12.31
CA SER A 75 -10.57 4.14 12.74
C SER A 75 -10.70 4.90 14.06
N SER A 76 -9.81 4.65 15.02
CA SER A 76 -9.92 5.18 16.38
C SER A 76 -9.26 6.56 16.55
N LYS A 77 -8.29 6.92 15.71
CA LYS A 77 -7.52 8.17 15.82
C LYS A 77 -8.40 9.41 15.83
N VAL A 78 -9.42 9.49 14.97
CA VAL A 78 -10.34 10.63 14.91
C VAL A 78 -11.12 10.76 16.21
N VAL A 79 -11.72 9.67 16.68
CA VAL A 79 -12.51 9.63 17.92
C VAL A 79 -11.63 9.98 19.13
N LEU A 80 -10.41 9.46 19.19
CA LEU A 80 -9.48 9.74 20.29
C LEU A 80 -9.10 11.22 20.35
N LYS A 81 -8.86 11.86 19.20
CA LYS A 81 -8.56 13.31 19.14
C LYS A 81 -9.71 14.18 19.60
N GLU A 82 -10.94 13.80 19.27
CA GLU A 82 -12.14 14.55 19.66
C GLU A 82 -12.47 14.41 21.15
N ASN A 83 -12.18 13.25 21.74
CA ASN A 83 -12.67 12.90 23.08
C ASN A 83 -11.58 12.92 24.17
N ILE A 84 -10.30 12.90 23.81
CA ILE A 84 -9.19 12.92 24.76
C ILE A 84 -8.36 14.19 24.53
N TYR A 85 -8.37 15.09 25.52
CA TYR A 85 -7.57 16.32 25.49
C TYR A 85 -6.07 16.00 25.34
N GLY A 86 -5.42 16.62 24.35
CA GLY A 86 -3.96 16.65 24.23
C GLY A 86 -3.32 15.62 23.28
N ILE A 87 -4.10 14.92 22.44
CA ILE A 87 -3.54 14.08 21.36
C ILE A 87 -3.49 14.92 20.07
N GLU A 88 -2.31 15.43 19.70
CA GLU A 88 -2.05 16.02 18.37
C GLU A 88 -1.72 14.97 17.30
#